data_AF-A0A6G1L0I1-F1
#
_entry.id   AF-A0A6G1L0I1-F1
#
_cell.length_a   1.000
_cell.length_b   1.000
_cell.length_c   1.000
_cell.angle_alpha   90.00
_cell.angle_beta   90.00
_cell.angle_gamma   90.00
#
_symmetry.space_group_name_H-M   'P 1'
#
loop_
_entity.id
_entity.type
_entity.pdbx_description
1 polymer ?
#
loop_
_entity_poly.entity_id
_entity_poly.type
_entity_poly.pdbx_seq_one_letter_code
_entity_poly.pdbx_strand_id
1 'polypeptide(L)'
;MPSEKEYQCIPARALEIPSDTVSKTLSRAASPSRTIRASTIDQPSRPPLYSSYSATTGLTADNRYKPDDKPKAFAACSQTRRELAILLKKGLPDCPRSDPVAGYDDWYTVIGAPQLVFCPDCVEKVFERTIFRPSVRRMPQLNLSSEVQCSFGASHWARLAWVLTLQQHRTDFTLLKDIAEIEETSEPCPGAKEAVRTWYGLRDSEGLYVRDFHLCYADVRKLERLLPMLNGFFVPLPNRASHGKYKCAFRVGSNRFNVYLDALITAHERSLNTHKVPDKIAFIELVERKTQLRDCTKDTLLIDGLWHFMPRIPEFTICEDCFDAIVEPEVRRNNDLAMRFNRTIQPAYGEGLGSSCQLYSRRMRRVFQRAIEDNDLRYLARKAKERREAELRLQERYQDVILRAKRLSKEGTGTGDDEKRLNRELQNITDEWKSRWE
;
A
#
# COMPACT_ATOMS: atom_id res chain seq x y z
N MET A 1 -45.57 -29.79 25.24
CA MET A 1 -44.59 -30.33 26.21
C MET A 1 -43.63 -31.24 25.43
N PRO A 2 -42.31 -31.17 25.70
CA PRO A 2 -41.18 -30.86 24.77
C PRO A 2 -40.56 -32.13 24.09
N SER A 3 -39.56 -32.12 23.17
CA SER A 3 -38.32 -31.34 23.02
C SER A 3 -37.61 -31.49 21.64
N GLU A 4 -37.02 -30.38 21.16
CA GLU A 4 -35.69 -30.16 20.53
C GLU A 4 -34.97 -31.13 19.54
N LYS A 5 -34.61 -30.54 18.38
CA LYS A 5 -33.29 -30.52 17.69
C LYS A 5 -32.75 -31.79 17.01
N GLU A 6 -32.81 -31.79 15.67
CA GLU A 6 -31.79 -32.39 14.81
C GLU A 6 -31.19 -31.32 13.88
N TYR A 7 -29.93 -30.98 14.12
CA TYR A 7 -29.11 -30.12 13.27
C TYR A 7 -28.50 -30.96 12.14
N GLN A 8 -28.77 -30.54 10.91
CA GLN A 8 -28.11 -31.05 9.71
C GLN A 8 -26.64 -30.64 9.66
N CYS A 9 -25.83 -31.61 9.23
CA CYS A 9 -24.40 -31.56 8.99
C CYS A 9 -24.01 -30.45 8.00
N ILE A 10 -22.99 -29.63 8.32
CA ILE A 10 -22.29 -28.74 7.38
C ILE A 10 -20.86 -29.26 7.25
N PRO A 11 -20.32 -29.45 6.03
CA PRO A 11 -18.97 -30.00 5.85
C PRO A 11 -17.88 -29.01 6.23
N ALA A 12 -16.88 -29.53 6.94
CA ALA A 12 -15.64 -28.83 7.29
C ALA A 12 -14.88 -28.39 6.04
N ARG A 13 -14.46 -27.12 6.03
CA ARG A 13 -13.65 -26.52 4.96
C ARG A 13 -12.19 -26.95 5.16
N ALA A 14 -11.68 -27.78 4.26
CA ALA A 14 -10.30 -28.23 4.24
C ALA A 14 -9.32 -27.06 4.01
N LEU A 15 -8.18 -27.12 4.71
CA LEU A 15 -7.01 -26.28 4.47
C LEU A 15 -6.38 -26.66 3.12
N GLU A 16 -6.34 -25.73 2.17
CA GLU A 16 -5.58 -25.90 0.94
C GLU A 16 -4.08 -25.74 1.24
N ILE A 17 -3.34 -26.84 1.11
CA ILE A 17 -1.87 -26.90 1.20
C ILE A 17 -1.30 -26.68 -0.20
N PRO A 18 -0.34 -25.75 -0.42
CA PRO A 18 0.31 -25.60 -1.72
C PRO A 18 1.13 -26.85 -2.05
N SER A 19 0.92 -27.40 -3.25
CA SER A 19 1.72 -28.51 -3.79
C SER A 19 3.02 -28.00 -4.39
N ASP A 20 4.12 -28.69 -4.06
CA ASP A 20 5.47 -28.38 -4.51
C ASP A 20 5.67 -28.63 -6.00
N THR A 21 6.11 -27.60 -6.74
CA THR A 21 7.16 -27.76 -7.75
C THR A 21 7.83 -26.43 -8.09
N VAL A 22 9.17 -26.47 -8.09
CA VAL A 22 10.18 -25.48 -8.52
C VAL A 22 10.66 -24.45 -7.46
N SER A 23 11.94 -24.63 -7.07
CA SER A 23 12.81 -23.83 -6.18
C SER A 23 12.42 -23.78 -4.70
N LYS A 24 13.32 -24.24 -3.80
CA LYS A 24 13.17 -24.20 -2.34
C LYS A 24 13.24 -22.76 -1.81
N THR A 25 12.18 -21.99 -2.01
CA THR A 25 11.98 -20.67 -1.39
C THR A 25 11.32 -20.81 -0.03
N LEU A 26 11.93 -20.23 1.00
CA LEU A 26 11.36 -20.15 2.34
C LEU A 26 10.83 -18.73 2.55
N SER A 27 9.54 -18.51 2.29
CA SER A 27 8.85 -17.24 2.53
C SER A 27 7.99 -17.32 3.80
N ARG A 28 8.11 -16.32 4.70
CA ARG A 28 7.14 -16.09 5.79
C ARG A 28 5.90 -15.31 5.33
N ALA A 29 5.82 -14.95 4.05
CA ALA A 29 4.82 -14.02 3.52
C ALA A 29 3.40 -14.64 3.45
N ALA A 30 2.69 -14.64 4.57
CA ALA A 30 1.24 -14.73 4.62
C ALA A 30 0.67 -13.34 4.98
N SER A 31 0.33 -12.54 3.96
CA SER A 31 -0.72 -11.54 4.13
C SER A 31 -2.06 -12.23 3.89
N PRO A 32 -3.04 -12.14 4.81
CA PRO A 32 -4.31 -12.82 4.63
C PRO A 32 -5.08 -12.17 3.47
N SER A 33 -5.29 -12.90 2.39
CA SER A 33 -6.31 -12.54 1.39
C SER A 33 -7.52 -13.40 1.65
N ARG A 34 -8.57 -12.79 2.20
CA ARG A 34 -9.86 -13.43 2.39
C ARG A 34 -10.59 -13.54 1.06
N THR A 35 -10.93 -14.77 0.70
CA THR A 35 -11.84 -15.13 -0.39
C THR A 35 -13.27 -14.74 0.01
N ILE A 36 -13.84 -13.73 -0.63
CA ILE A 36 -15.28 -13.45 -0.56
C ILE A 36 -15.96 -14.37 -1.58
N ARG A 37 -16.87 -15.22 -1.10
CA ARG A 37 -17.74 -16.05 -1.95
C ARG A 37 -18.69 -15.15 -2.72
N ALA A 38 -18.78 -15.40 -4.02
CA ALA A 38 -19.84 -14.87 -4.86
C ALA A 38 -21.18 -15.48 -4.43
N SER A 39 -22.11 -14.61 -4.03
CA SER A 39 -23.52 -14.94 -3.90
C SER A 39 -24.24 -14.36 -5.10
N THR A 40 -24.83 -15.25 -5.90
CA THR A 40 -25.85 -14.96 -6.92
C THR A 40 -26.94 -14.06 -6.36
N ILE A 41 -27.19 -12.92 -7.00
CA ILE A 41 -28.39 -12.09 -6.78
C ILE A 41 -29.12 -11.99 -8.12
N ASP A 42 -30.35 -12.49 -8.11
CA ASP A 42 -31.38 -12.29 -9.12
C ASP A 42 -31.67 -10.81 -9.35
N GLN A 43 -31.83 -10.44 -10.61
CA GLN A 43 -32.37 -9.15 -11.04
C GLN A 43 -33.80 -8.95 -10.51
N PRO A 44 -34.20 -7.69 -10.27
CA PRO A 44 -35.23 -7.18 -11.17
C PRO A 44 -35.05 -5.71 -11.59
N SER A 45 -35.21 -5.50 -12.90
CA SER A 45 -36.11 -4.55 -13.57
C SER A 45 -36.23 -3.10 -13.09
N ARG A 46 -35.65 -2.22 -13.90
CA ARG A 46 -35.79 -0.76 -14.00
C ARG A 46 -37.22 -0.32 -14.36
N PRO A 47 -37.68 0.86 -13.87
CA PRO A 47 -38.49 1.76 -14.69
C PRO A 47 -37.93 3.20 -14.75
N PRO A 48 -38.36 4.01 -15.75
CA PRO A 48 -37.63 5.18 -16.23
C PRO A 48 -38.00 6.49 -15.54
N LEU A 49 -37.07 7.44 -15.64
CA LEU A 49 -37.17 8.84 -15.24
C LEU A 49 -38.23 9.58 -16.08
N TYR A 50 -39.13 10.29 -15.41
CA TYR A 50 -39.94 11.34 -16.05
C TYR A 50 -39.52 12.71 -15.53
N SER A 51 -39.18 13.55 -16.51
CA SER A 51 -38.97 14.99 -16.39
C SER A 51 -40.30 15.70 -16.22
N SER A 52 -40.39 16.65 -15.31
CA SER A 52 -41.43 17.67 -15.35
C SER A 52 -40.92 19.00 -14.79
N TYR A 53 -40.77 19.95 -15.71
CA TYR A 53 -40.70 21.38 -15.47
C TYR A 53 -42.06 21.88 -14.99
N SER A 54 -42.09 22.81 -14.04
CA SER A 54 -43.18 23.80 -13.91
C SER A 54 -42.71 25.01 -13.11
N ALA A 55 -43.05 26.18 -13.64
CA ALA A 55 -42.70 27.51 -13.16
C ALA A 55 -43.95 28.24 -12.64
N THR A 56 -43.69 29.34 -11.91
CA THR A 56 -44.58 30.50 -11.57
C THR A 56 -45.77 30.22 -10.64
N THR A 57 -46.17 31.00 -9.65
CA THR A 57 -46.08 32.45 -9.28
C THR A 57 -46.52 32.51 -7.79
N GLY A 58 -45.86 33.20 -6.84
CA GLY A 58 -45.88 34.66 -6.64
C GLY A 58 -47.12 35.12 -5.84
N LEU A 59 -47.01 35.33 -4.52
CA LEU A 59 -47.73 36.36 -3.74
C LEU A 59 -47.04 36.62 -2.39
N THR A 60 -47.05 37.90 -2.02
CA THR A 60 -46.26 38.62 -1.02
C THR A 60 -46.91 38.64 0.38
N ALA A 61 -46.10 38.54 1.43
CA ALA A 61 -46.40 39.15 2.73
C ALA A 61 -45.10 39.52 3.47
N ASP A 62 -44.96 40.82 3.72
CA ASP A 62 -43.92 41.48 4.49
C ASP A 62 -43.76 40.88 5.89
N ASN A 63 -42.53 40.53 6.26
CA ASN A 63 -42.11 40.67 7.65
C ASN A 63 -40.61 40.95 7.73
N ARG A 64 -40.28 42.15 8.22
CA ARG A 64 -38.93 42.65 8.44
C ARG A 64 -38.20 41.78 9.46
N TYR A 65 -37.26 40.97 9.00
CA TYR A 65 -36.19 40.42 9.82
C TYR A 65 -34.84 40.96 9.32
N LYS A 66 -34.08 41.56 10.23
CA LYS A 66 -32.74 42.12 10.01
C LYS A 66 -31.78 41.03 9.51
N PRO A 67 -31.00 41.25 8.44
CA PRO A 67 -29.96 40.33 8.03
C PRO A 67 -28.61 40.76 8.62
N ASP A 68 -28.35 40.36 9.87
CA ASP A 68 -26.99 40.36 10.42
C ASP A 68 -26.63 38.91 10.76
N ASP A 69 -26.06 38.23 9.78
CA ASP A 69 -24.80 37.49 9.91
C ASP A 69 -24.55 36.73 8.59
N LYS A 70 -23.95 37.44 7.63
CA LYS A 70 -23.20 36.78 6.57
C LYS A 70 -22.11 35.95 7.26
N PRO A 71 -21.90 34.66 6.92
CA PRO A 71 -20.67 33.98 7.28
C PRO A 71 -19.54 34.72 6.57
N LYS A 72 -18.90 35.64 7.28
CA LYS A 72 -17.73 36.36 6.83
C LYS A 72 -16.73 35.31 6.39
N ALA A 73 -16.24 35.49 5.17
CA ALA A 73 -15.12 34.76 4.61
C ALA A 73 -14.02 34.62 5.67
N PHE A 74 -13.90 33.41 6.22
CA PHE A 74 -12.65 32.88 6.78
C PHE A 74 -11.68 32.69 5.60
N ALA A 75 -11.34 33.79 4.93
CA ALA A 75 -10.24 33.86 4.02
C ALA A 75 -9.00 33.48 4.84
N ALA A 76 -8.47 32.29 4.57
CA ALA A 76 -7.27 31.66 5.10
C ALA A 76 -6.45 32.57 6.05
N CYS A 77 -6.64 32.40 7.37
CA CYS A 77 -5.76 33.02 8.35
C CYS A 77 -4.30 32.69 8.01
N SER A 78 -3.40 33.66 8.12
CA SER A 78 -1.95 33.46 7.89
C SER A 78 -1.39 32.26 8.68
N GLN A 79 -2.02 31.93 9.80
CA GLN A 79 -1.74 30.78 10.64
C GLN A 79 -2.10 29.43 10.00
N THR A 80 -3.28 29.29 9.37
CA THR A 80 -3.67 28.03 8.69
C THR A 80 -2.80 27.78 7.47
N ARG A 81 -2.42 28.83 6.74
CA ARG A 81 -1.46 28.73 5.62
C ARG A 81 -0.07 28.28 6.08
N ARG A 82 0.40 28.79 7.23
CA ARG A 82 1.67 28.36 7.84
C ARG A 82 1.61 26.91 8.30
N GLU A 83 0.52 26.48 8.94
CA GLU A 83 0.36 25.11 9.40
C GLU A 83 0.24 24.10 8.25
N LEU A 84 -0.49 24.44 7.17
CA LEU A 84 -0.53 23.62 5.96
C LEU A 84 0.85 23.53 5.29
N ALA A 85 1.61 24.62 5.23
CA ALA A 85 2.97 24.61 4.72
C ALA A 85 3.93 23.77 5.58
N ILE A 86 3.72 23.73 6.91
CA ILE A 86 4.47 22.85 7.82
C ILE A 86 4.11 21.38 7.59
N LEU A 87 2.83 21.05 7.41
CA LEU A 87 2.37 19.69 7.10
C LEU A 87 2.90 19.20 5.74
N LEU A 88 2.90 20.08 4.73
CA LEU A 88 3.51 19.79 3.42
C LEU A 88 5.02 19.54 3.54
N LYS A 89 5.74 20.30 4.36
CA LYS A 89 7.20 20.13 4.58
C LYS A 89 7.56 18.91 5.43
N LYS A 90 6.75 18.56 6.43
CA LYS A 90 7.00 17.42 7.34
C LYS A 90 6.43 16.10 6.81
N GLY A 91 5.53 16.14 5.81
CA GLY A 91 4.78 15.00 5.34
C GLY A 91 3.64 14.61 6.30
N LEU A 92 2.70 13.77 5.83
CA LEU A 92 1.66 13.23 6.72
C LEU A 92 2.31 12.34 7.80
N PRO A 93 1.89 12.46 9.07
CA PRO A 93 2.35 11.56 10.12
C PRO A 93 2.00 10.10 9.80
N ASP A 94 2.82 9.18 10.28
CA ASP A 94 2.48 7.76 10.23
C ASP A 94 1.29 7.48 11.13
N CYS A 95 0.32 6.72 10.60
CA CYS A 95 -0.91 6.41 11.29
C CYS A 95 -0.68 5.25 12.28
N PRO A 96 -1.05 5.38 13.56
CA PRO A 96 -0.91 4.30 14.53
C PRO A 96 -1.95 3.18 14.34
N ARG A 97 -3.03 3.43 13.60
CA ARG A 97 -4.13 2.48 13.33
C ARG A 97 -4.22 2.13 11.84
N SER A 98 -3.11 1.63 11.30
CA SER A 98 -3.03 1.18 9.90
C SER A 98 -3.66 -0.19 9.67
N ASP A 99 -3.64 -1.05 10.68
CA ASP A 99 -4.24 -2.39 10.60
C ASP A 99 -5.75 -2.33 10.94
N PRO A 100 -6.58 -3.23 10.38
CA PRO A 100 -7.97 -3.37 10.77
C PRO A 100 -8.08 -3.80 12.23
N VAL A 101 -8.76 -3.02 13.06
CA VAL A 101 -9.00 -3.34 14.47
C VAL A 101 -10.48 -3.19 14.83
N ALA A 102 -11.01 -4.16 15.55
CA ALA A 102 -12.37 -4.12 16.11
C ALA A 102 -12.37 -3.56 17.54
N GLY A 103 -13.53 -3.12 18.04
CA GLY A 103 -13.73 -2.70 19.43
C GLY A 103 -13.46 -1.23 19.75
N TYR A 104 -13.13 -0.41 18.75
CA TYR A 104 -12.97 1.05 18.91
C TYR A 104 -14.21 1.82 18.45
N ASP A 105 -14.66 2.80 19.23
CA ASP A 105 -15.85 3.65 18.98
C ASP A 105 -15.51 5.13 18.72
N ASP A 106 -14.22 5.46 18.68
CA ASP A 106 -13.64 6.80 18.58
C ASP A 106 -13.27 7.19 17.14
N TRP A 107 -13.89 6.54 16.14
CA TRP A 107 -13.65 6.81 14.73
C TRP A 107 -14.33 8.08 14.25
N TYR A 108 -13.73 8.73 13.26
CA TYR A 108 -14.25 9.91 12.59
C TYR A 108 -14.49 9.63 11.11
N THR A 109 -15.45 10.34 10.51
CA THR A 109 -15.79 10.26 9.10
C THR A 109 -16.02 11.64 8.49
N VAL A 110 -16.02 11.72 7.16
CA VAL A 110 -16.31 12.96 6.42
C VAL A 110 -17.79 13.03 6.03
N ILE A 111 -18.38 14.23 6.09
CA ILE A 111 -19.77 14.47 5.67
C ILE A 111 -19.94 14.09 4.19
N GLY A 112 -20.92 13.23 3.92
CA GLY A 112 -21.22 12.74 2.57
C GLY A 112 -20.17 11.77 2.02
N ALA A 113 -19.31 11.21 2.88
CA ALA A 113 -18.39 10.13 2.52
C ALA A 113 -18.14 9.23 3.75
N PRO A 114 -19.11 8.37 4.13
CA PRO A 114 -19.03 7.50 5.30
C PRO A 114 -17.93 6.41 5.20
N GLN A 115 -17.48 6.10 3.99
CA GLN A 115 -16.41 5.14 3.74
C GLN A 115 -15.02 5.68 4.11
N LEU A 116 -14.87 7.01 4.24
CA LEU A 116 -13.63 7.64 4.66
C LEU A 116 -13.55 7.68 6.19
N VAL A 117 -12.94 6.66 6.77
CA VAL A 117 -12.78 6.54 8.22
C VAL A 117 -11.39 7.00 8.68
N PHE A 118 -11.31 7.77 9.77
CA PHE A 118 -10.08 8.30 10.34
C PHE A 118 -9.99 8.03 11.84
N CYS A 119 -8.78 7.71 12.33
CA CYS A 119 -8.53 7.60 13.78
C CYS A 119 -8.38 8.99 14.43
N PRO A 120 -8.55 9.11 15.76
CA PRO A 120 -8.39 10.37 16.48
C PRO A 120 -7.04 11.05 16.24
N ASP A 121 -5.94 10.29 16.24
CA ASP A 121 -4.59 10.82 15.99
C ASP A 121 -4.46 11.50 14.63
N CYS A 122 -5.04 10.89 13.59
CA CYS A 122 -5.03 11.45 12.25
C CYS A 122 -5.88 12.72 12.21
N VAL A 123 -7.04 12.74 12.88
CA VAL A 123 -7.88 13.94 12.93
C VAL A 123 -7.18 15.07 13.65
N GLU A 124 -6.60 14.80 14.81
CA GLU A 124 -5.90 15.80 15.62
C GLU A 124 -4.71 16.40 14.86
N LYS A 125 -3.88 15.55 14.23
CA LYS A 125 -2.65 15.99 13.57
C LYS A 125 -2.88 16.56 12.17
N VAL A 126 -3.90 16.10 11.45
CA VAL A 126 -4.11 16.45 10.04
C VAL A 126 -5.23 17.47 9.85
N PHE A 127 -6.32 17.36 10.60
CA PHE A 127 -7.53 18.15 10.35
C PHE A 127 -7.80 19.24 11.40
N GLU A 128 -7.47 19.03 12.68
CA GLU A 128 -7.93 19.86 13.81
C GLU A 128 -7.72 21.36 13.63
N ARG A 129 -6.56 21.75 13.06
CA ARG A 129 -6.20 23.15 12.84
C ARG A 129 -6.39 23.61 11.40
N THR A 130 -7.25 22.95 10.65
CA THR A 130 -7.47 23.24 9.23
C THR A 130 -8.92 23.61 8.94
N ILE A 131 -9.15 24.23 7.77
CA ILE A 131 -10.49 24.57 7.26
C ILE A 131 -11.38 23.34 7.06
N PHE A 132 -10.80 22.14 7.06
CA PHE A 132 -11.48 20.89 6.80
C PHE A 132 -12.14 20.29 8.04
N ARG A 133 -11.74 20.71 9.24
CA ARG A 133 -12.26 20.19 10.53
C ARG A 133 -13.79 20.20 10.66
N PRO A 134 -14.53 21.23 10.22
CA PRO A 134 -16.00 21.25 10.31
C PRO A 134 -16.69 20.15 9.49
N SER A 135 -16.02 19.66 8.45
CA SER A 135 -16.52 18.59 7.58
C SER A 135 -16.19 17.19 8.08
N VAL A 136 -15.40 17.08 9.15
CA VAL A 136 -15.05 15.83 9.84
C VAL A 136 -15.89 15.70 11.10
N ARG A 137 -16.63 14.60 11.22
CA ARG A 137 -17.54 14.32 12.35
C ARG A 137 -17.23 12.96 12.95
N ARG A 138 -17.60 12.76 14.21
CA ARG A 138 -17.54 11.42 14.82
C ARG A 138 -18.43 10.48 14.01
N MET A 139 -17.91 9.30 13.70
CA MET A 139 -18.65 8.28 12.98
C MET A 139 -19.81 7.78 13.86
N PRO A 140 -21.01 7.58 13.30
CA PRO A 140 -22.09 6.91 14.02
C PRO A 140 -21.64 5.53 14.49
N GLN A 141 -22.10 5.13 15.67
CA GLN A 141 -21.67 3.90 16.34
C GLN A 141 -21.75 2.69 15.40
N LEU A 142 -20.59 2.11 15.09
CA LEU A 142 -20.48 0.83 14.41
C LEU A 142 -20.68 -0.30 15.41
N ASN A 143 -21.13 -1.45 14.93
CA ASN A 143 -21.08 -2.67 15.72
C ASN A 143 -19.63 -2.90 16.18
N LEU A 144 -19.37 -3.03 17.48
CA LEU A 144 -18.03 -3.21 18.06
C LEU A 144 -17.26 -4.41 17.47
N SER A 145 -17.96 -5.32 16.79
CA SER A 145 -17.41 -6.48 16.09
C SER A 145 -16.84 -6.18 14.70
N SER A 146 -17.09 -5.00 14.10
CA SER A 146 -16.55 -4.66 12.78
C SER A 146 -15.08 -4.24 12.89
N GLU A 147 -14.23 -4.88 12.08
CA GLU A 147 -12.83 -4.47 11.92
C GLU A 147 -12.76 -3.19 11.07
N VAL A 148 -12.25 -2.11 11.65
CA VAL A 148 -12.14 -0.80 11.00
C VAL A 148 -10.67 -0.40 10.95
N GLN A 149 -10.26 0.22 9.85
CA GLN A 149 -8.91 0.75 9.66
C GLN A 149 -8.97 2.23 9.27
N CYS A 150 -7.94 3.00 9.64
CA CYS A 150 -7.85 4.40 9.22
C CYS A 150 -7.51 4.49 7.72
N SER A 151 -8.22 5.33 6.98
CA SER A 151 -8.02 5.55 5.53
C SER A 151 -6.60 6.00 5.20
N PHE A 152 -5.99 6.87 6.01
CA PHE A 152 -4.59 7.28 5.85
C PHE A 152 -3.58 6.18 6.21
N GLY A 153 -3.95 5.22 7.05
CA GLY A 153 -3.12 4.06 7.35
C GLY A 153 -3.23 2.99 6.27
N ALA A 154 -4.43 2.76 5.76
CA ALA A 154 -4.75 1.71 4.80
C ALA A 154 -4.37 2.04 3.36
N SER A 155 -4.64 3.28 2.90
CA SER A 155 -4.48 3.66 1.50
C SER A 155 -3.40 4.73 1.32
N HIS A 156 -2.34 4.35 0.59
CA HIS A 156 -1.31 5.30 0.17
C HIS A 156 -1.87 6.32 -0.84
N TRP A 157 -2.88 5.91 -1.62
CA TRP A 157 -3.61 6.79 -2.51
C TRP A 157 -4.39 7.85 -1.76
N ALA A 158 -5.01 7.53 -0.61
CA ALA A 158 -5.66 8.53 0.23
C ALA A 158 -4.67 9.55 0.82
N ARG A 159 -3.47 9.11 1.25
CA ARG A 159 -2.39 10.02 1.68
C ARG A 159 -1.97 10.95 0.54
N LEU A 160 -1.75 10.41 -0.65
CA LEU A 160 -1.38 11.19 -1.85
C LEU A 160 -2.49 12.19 -2.21
N ALA A 161 -3.75 11.76 -2.22
CA ALA A 161 -4.90 12.62 -2.48
C ALA A 161 -4.92 13.81 -1.54
N TRP A 162 -4.65 13.58 -0.25
CA TRP A 162 -4.56 14.67 0.73
C TRP A 162 -3.40 15.62 0.46
N VAL A 163 -2.19 15.11 0.18
CA VAL A 163 -1.04 15.96 -0.18
C VAL A 163 -1.39 16.84 -1.38
N LEU A 164 -1.98 16.26 -2.42
CA LEU A 164 -2.39 16.98 -3.63
C LEU A 164 -3.49 18.02 -3.34
N THR A 165 -4.48 17.70 -2.49
CA THR A 165 -5.49 18.67 -2.02
C THR A 165 -4.82 19.90 -1.40
N LEU A 166 -3.80 19.68 -0.56
CA LEU A 166 -3.06 20.76 0.09
C LEU A 166 -2.19 21.55 -0.89
N GLN A 167 -1.46 20.87 -1.77
CA GLN A 167 -0.61 21.50 -2.80
C GLN A 167 -1.41 22.33 -3.79
N GLN A 168 -2.58 21.84 -4.20
CA GLN A 168 -3.48 22.51 -5.14
C GLN A 168 -4.37 23.56 -4.44
N HIS A 169 -4.18 23.81 -3.14
CA HIS A 169 -4.97 24.75 -2.34
C HIS A 169 -6.49 24.55 -2.46
N ARG A 170 -6.92 23.30 -2.58
CA ARG A 170 -8.35 22.95 -2.59
C ARG A 170 -8.95 23.19 -1.21
N THR A 171 -10.23 23.51 -1.18
CA THR A 171 -10.99 23.77 0.06
C THR A 171 -12.00 22.66 0.37
N ASP A 172 -11.95 21.57 -0.38
CA ASP A 172 -12.91 20.48 -0.35
C ASP A 172 -12.22 19.10 -0.30
N PHE A 173 -13.01 18.08 0.03
CA PHE A 173 -12.55 16.69 0.13
C PHE A 173 -12.65 15.91 -1.18
N THR A 174 -12.86 16.58 -2.32
CA THR A 174 -13.22 15.92 -3.59
C THR A 174 -12.23 14.85 -4.03
N LEU A 175 -10.92 15.11 -4.01
CA LEU A 175 -9.92 14.09 -4.36
C LEU A 175 -9.94 12.87 -3.42
N LEU A 176 -10.15 13.09 -2.12
CA LEU A 176 -10.26 12.01 -1.14
C LEU A 176 -11.53 11.18 -1.36
N LYS A 177 -12.65 11.84 -1.67
CA LYS A 177 -13.93 11.19 -1.95
C LYS A 177 -13.86 10.37 -3.24
N ASP A 178 -13.27 10.91 -4.30
CA ASP A 178 -13.07 10.22 -5.58
C ASP A 178 -12.24 8.94 -5.39
N ILE A 179 -11.16 8.99 -4.60
CA ILE A 179 -10.34 7.81 -4.32
C ILE A 179 -11.11 6.77 -3.52
N ALA A 180 -11.87 7.20 -2.51
CA ALA A 180 -12.66 6.29 -1.69
C ALA A 180 -13.78 5.62 -2.50
N GLU A 181 -14.43 6.36 -3.41
CA GLU A 181 -15.42 5.81 -4.35
C GLU A 181 -14.78 4.78 -5.29
N ILE A 182 -13.59 5.03 -5.82
CA ILE A 182 -12.87 4.04 -6.63
C ILE A 182 -12.55 2.79 -5.81
N GLU A 183 -12.12 2.93 -4.56
CA GLU A 183 -11.81 1.80 -3.69
C GLU A 183 -13.04 0.96 -3.32
N GLU A 184 -14.22 1.57 -3.28
CA GLU A 184 -15.49 0.88 -3.02
C GLU A 184 -16.07 0.20 -4.28
N THR A 185 -15.95 0.85 -5.44
CA THR A 185 -16.59 0.39 -6.69
C THR A 185 -15.72 -0.53 -7.54
N SER A 186 -14.39 -0.42 -7.44
CA SER A 186 -13.46 -1.19 -8.27
C SER A 186 -12.87 -2.38 -7.52
N GLU A 187 -12.50 -3.43 -8.26
CA GLU A 187 -11.81 -4.55 -7.65
C GLU A 187 -10.44 -4.13 -7.11
N PRO A 188 -10.06 -4.51 -5.87
CA PRO A 188 -8.85 -4.05 -5.23
C PRO A 188 -7.61 -4.53 -5.99
N CYS A 189 -6.55 -3.71 -6.03
CA CYS A 189 -5.29 -4.06 -6.72
C CYS A 189 -4.77 -5.43 -6.25
N PRO A 190 -4.41 -6.37 -7.16
CA PRO A 190 -3.92 -7.69 -6.79
C PRO A 190 -2.55 -7.66 -6.11
N GLY A 191 -1.87 -6.50 -6.13
CA GLY A 191 -0.59 -6.30 -5.48
C GLY A 191 0.50 -7.17 -6.10
N ALA A 192 1.12 -8.01 -5.27
CA ALA A 192 2.18 -8.93 -5.70
C ALA A 192 1.66 -10.25 -6.30
N LYS A 193 0.35 -10.51 -6.22
CA LYS A 193 -0.26 -11.73 -6.76
C LYS A 193 -0.55 -11.56 -8.23
N GLU A 194 -0.38 -12.65 -8.97
CA GLU A 194 -0.78 -12.72 -10.37
C GLU A 194 -2.30 -12.87 -10.47
N ALA A 195 -2.93 -12.06 -11.31
CA ALA A 195 -4.37 -12.08 -11.50
C ALA A 195 -4.74 -12.01 -12.99
N VAL A 196 -5.90 -12.56 -13.35
CA VAL A 196 -6.49 -12.42 -14.69
C VAL A 196 -7.53 -11.31 -14.63
N ARG A 197 -7.27 -10.19 -15.30
CA ARG A 197 -8.07 -8.96 -15.24
C ARG A 197 -7.88 -8.11 -16.48
N THR A 198 -8.67 -7.04 -16.62
CA THR A 198 -8.37 -6.00 -17.60
C THR A 198 -7.08 -5.26 -17.20
N TRP A 199 -6.04 -5.46 -17.99
CA TRP A 199 -4.73 -4.86 -17.77
C TRP A 199 -4.53 -3.64 -18.67
N TYR A 200 -3.80 -2.66 -18.14
CA TYR A 200 -3.36 -1.47 -18.85
C TYR A 200 -1.85 -1.48 -18.97
N GLY A 201 -1.35 -0.85 -20.02
CA GLY A 201 0.06 -0.79 -20.32
C GLY A 201 0.45 0.57 -20.86
N LEU A 202 1.73 0.71 -21.16
CA LEU A 202 2.31 1.92 -21.72
C LEU A 202 2.71 1.64 -23.17
N ARG A 203 2.39 2.56 -24.07
CA ARG A 203 2.83 2.49 -25.46
C ARG A 203 4.06 3.37 -25.69
N ASP A 204 5.03 2.85 -26.42
CA ASP A 204 6.21 3.59 -26.86
C ASP A 204 5.91 4.50 -28.05
N SER A 205 6.95 5.17 -28.57
CA SER A 205 6.86 6.03 -29.76
C SER A 205 6.52 5.25 -31.04
N GLU A 206 6.80 3.95 -31.08
CA GLU A 206 6.50 3.05 -32.20
C GLU A 206 5.07 2.45 -32.11
N GLY A 207 4.39 2.66 -30.97
CA GLY A 207 3.05 2.16 -30.69
C GLY A 207 3.03 0.76 -30.07
N LEU A 208 4.18 0.17 -29.77
CA LEU A 208 4.32 -1.13 -29.10
C LEU A 208 4.17 -0.97 -27.58
N TYR A 209 3.75 -2.04 -26.92
CA TYR A 209 3.59 -2.04 -25.47
C TYR A 209 4.92 -2.33 -24.78
N VAL A 210 5.25 -1.52 -23.76
CA VAL A 210 6.40 -1.76 -22.89
C VAL A 210 6.24 -3.11 -22.18
N ARG A 211 7.28 -3.94 -22.26
CA ARG A 211 7.27 -5.30 -21.73
C ARG A 211 7.26 -5.29 -20.20
N ASP A 212 6.61 -6.32 -19.62
CA ASP A 212 6.58 -6.58 -18.18
C ASP A 212 6.07 -5.41 -17.31
N PHE A 213 5.36 -4.45 -17.92
CA PHE A 213 4.73 -3.32 -17.25
C PHE A 213 3.21 -3.36 -17.41
N HIS A 214 2.53 -3.80 -16.35
CA HIS A 214 1.09 -3.99 -16.35
C HIS A 214 0.45 -3.27 -15.16
N LEU A 215 -0.63 -2.54 -15.40
CA LEU A 215 -1.39 -1.80 -14.39
C LEU A 215 -2.82 -2.32 -14.31
N CYS A 216 -3.32 -2.45 -13.09
CA CYS A 216 -4.71 -2.81 -12.88
C CYS A 216 -5.63 -1.59 -13.11
N TYR A 217 -6.89 -1.84 -13.48
CA TYR A 217 -7.88 -0.78 -13.67
C TYR A 217 -7.98 0.19 -12.48
N ALA A 218 -8.00 -0.32 -11.25
CA ALA A 218 -8.11 0.50 -10.05
C ALA A 218 -6.98 1.53 -9.93
N ASP A 219 -5.71 1.12 -10.11
CA ASP A 219 -4.57 2.04 -10.00
C ASP A 219 -4.54 3.05 -11.14
N VAL A 220 -4.94 2.66 -12.37
CA VAL A 220 -5.07 3.62 -13.49
C VAL A 220 -6.12 4.68 -13.19
N ARG A 221 -7.30 4.28 -12.69
CA ARG A 221 -8.36 5.24 -12.34
C ARG A 221 -7.94 6.20 -11.23
N LYS A 222 -7.20 5.71 -10.22
CA LYS A 222 -6.65 6.56 -9.16
C LYS A 222 -5.64 7.55 -9.72
N LEU A 223 -4.73 7.11 -10.60
CA LEU A 223 -3.77 8.00 -11.26
C LEU A 223 -4.46 9.07 -12.12
N GLU A 224 -5.46 8.69 -12.93
CA GLU A 224 -6.23 9.62 -13.77
C GLU A 224 -6.98 10.67 -12.94
N ARG A 225 -7.54 10.29 -11.78
CA ARG A 225 -8.23 11.24 -10.89
C ARG A 225 -7.27 12.18 -10.17
N LEU A 226 -6.13 11.68 -9.72
CA LEU A 226 -5.15 12.48 -8.97
C LEU A 226 -4.32 13.37 -9.89
N LEU A 227 -4.01 12.89 -11.10
CA LEU A 227 -3.13 13.55 -12.07
C LEU A 227 -3.83 13.67 -13.43
N PRO A 228 -4.81 14.60 -13.60
CA PRO A 228 -5.68 14.65 -14.77
C PRO A 228 -4.98 14.81 -16.13
N MET A 229 -3.78 15.41 -16.17
CA MET A 229 -3.02 15.52 -17.43
C MET A 229 -2.57 14.15 -17.96
N LEU A 230 -2.53 13.12 -17.10
CA LEU A 230 -2.16 11.76 -17.47
C LEU A 230 -3.36 10.93 -17.98
N ASN A 231 -4.51 11.54 -18.23
CA ASN A 231 -5.65 10.85 -18.84
C ASN A 231 -5.27 10.28 -20.20
N GLY A 232 -5.51 8.98 -20.41
CA GLY A 232 -5.08 8.28 -21.64
C GLY A 232 -3.56 8.09 -21.76
N PHE A 233 -2.79 8.37 -20.71
CA PHE A 233 -1.36 8.05 -20.66
C PHE A 233 -1.15 6.54 -20.70
N PHE A 234 -1.96 5.80 -19.95
CA PHE A 234 -2.03 4.34 -19.96
C PHE A 234 -3.17 3.87 -20.85
N VAL A 235 -2.91 2.83 -21.65
CA VAL A 235 -3.84 2.32 -22.66
C VAL A 235 -4.18 0.86 -22.31
N PRO A 236 -5.45 0.43 -22.42
CA PRO A 236 -5.81 -0.96 -22.18
C PRO A 236 -5.04 -1.89 -23.11
N LEU A 237 -4.65 -3.07 -22.59
CA LEU A 237 -4.02 -4.10 -23.40
C LEU A 237 -5.05 -4.71 -24.37
N PRO A 238 -4.61 -5.20 -25.55
CA PRO A 238 -5.48 -5.95 -26.45
C PRO A 238 -6.07 -7.17 -25.74
N ASN A 239 -7.33 -7.53 -26.02
CA ASN A 239 -8.05 -8.61 -25.32
C ASN A 239 -7.24 -9.92 -25.18
N ARG A 240 -6.49 -10.32 -26.22
CA ARG A 240 -5.65 -11.53 -26.18
C ARG A 240 -4.55 -11.46 -25.12
N ALA A 241 -3.96 -10.30 -24.90
CA ALA A 241 -2.96 -10.08 -23.87
C ALA A 241 -3.59 -9.85 -22.49
N SER A 242 -4.79 -9.26 -22.42
CA SER A 242 -5.51 -9.02 -21.16
C SER A 242 -5.93 -10.30 -20.42
N HIS A 243 -5.95 -11.47 -21.07
CA HIS A 243 -6.19 -12.75 -20.39
C HIS A 243 -4.95 -13.35 -19.70
N GLY A 244 -3.79 -12.68 -19.78
CA GLY A 244 -2.58 -13.07 -19.08
C GLY A 244 -2.69 -12.91 -17.56
N LYS A 245 -1.93 -13.73 -16.84
CA LYS A 245 -1.73 -13.61 -15.39
C LYS A 245 -0.56 -12.66 -15.14
N TYR A 246 -0.86 -11.44 -14.68
CA TYR A 246 0.16 -10.42 -14.41
C TYR A 246 0.09 -9.87 -12.99
N LYS A 247 1.17 -9.23 -12.56
CA LYS A 247 1.27 -8.47 -11.30
C LYS A 247 1.15 -6.99 -11.62
N CYS A 248 0.52 -6.23 -10.72
CA CYS A 248 0.47 -4.78 -10.89
C CYS A 248 1.85 -4.15 -10.65
N ALA A 249 2.30 -3.31 -11.58
CA ALA A 249 3.54 -2.55 -11.46
C ALA A 249 3.45 -1.45 -10.38
N PHE A 250 2.25 -0.91 -10.13
CA PHE A 250 1.97 0.13 -9.13
C PHE A 250 1.55 -0.41 -7.75
N ARG A 251 1.92 -1.65 -7.45
CA ARG A 251 1.67 -2.22 -6.12
C ARG A 251 2.42 -1.41 -5.05
N VAL A 252 1.67 -0.91 -4.08
CA VAL A 252 2.17 -0.11 -2.94
C VAL A 252 3.34 -0.77 -2.21
N GLY A 253 3.35 -2.11 -2.13
CA GLY A 253 4.42 -2.86 -1.48
C GLY A 253 5.73 -2.99 -2.29
N SER A 254 5.83 -2.41 -3.48
CA SER A 254 7.04 -2.41 -4.30
C SER A 254 7.92 -1.18 -4.00
N ASN A 255 9.24 -1.33 -4.01
CA ASN A 255 10.14 -0.16 -3.93
C ASN A 255 10.00 0.76 -5.15
N ARG A 256 9.49 0.23 -6.27
CA ARG A 256 9.32 0.98 -7.52
C ARG A 256 8.13 1.96 -7.47
N PHE A 257 7.19 1.76 -6.55
CA PHE A 257 5.96 2.57 -6.45
C PHE A 257 6.26 4.07 -6.35
N ASN A 258 7.08 4.48 -5.37
CA ASN A 258 7.39 5.90 -5.17
C ASN A 258 8.16 6.48 -6.37
N VAL A 259 9.13 5.73 -6.91
CA VAL A 259 9.95 6.18 -8.04
C VAL A 259 9.09 6.41 -9.29
N TYR A 260 8.17 5.49 -9.57
CA TYR A 260 7.23 5.67 -10.68
C TYR A 260 6.26 6.81 -10.41
N LEU A 261 5.73 6.92 -9.20
CA LEU A 261 4.82 7.99 -8.82
C LEU A 261 5.46 9.38 -8.95
N ASP A 262 6.69 9.56 -8.46
CA ASP A 262 7.43 10.81 -8.55
C ASP A 262 7.68 11.20 -10.02
N ALA A 263 8.00 10.23 -10.87
CA ALA A 263 8.17 10.46 -12.31
C ALA A 263 6.85 10.87 -12.99
N LEU A 264 5.72 10.25 -12.62
CA LEU A 264 4.40 10.62 -13.13
C LEU A 264 3.94 11.99 -12.63
N ILE A 265 4.18 12.34 -11.36
CA ILE A 265 3.93 13.68 -10.81
C ILE A 265 4.76 14.72 -11.57
N THR A 266 6.05 14.45 -11.78
CA THR A 266 6.94 15.33 -12.55
C THR A 266 6.44 15.53 -13.98
N ALA A 267 6.00 14.46 -14.65
CA ALA A 267 5.43 14.53 -15.99
C ALA A 267 4.12 15.33 -16.01
N HIS A 268 3.26 15.15 -15.01
CA HIS A 268 2.02 15.89 -14.83
C HIS A 268 2.27 17.40 -14.62
N GLU A 269 3.17 17.78 -13.73
CA GLU A 269 3.51 19.18 -13.46
C GLU A 269 4.13 19.87 -14.68
N ARG A 270 5.03 19.18 -15.41
CA ARG A 270 5.58 19.71 -16.67
C ARG A 270 4.49 19.94 -17.71
N SER A 271 3.55 19.00 -17.83
CA SER A 271 2.41 19.09 -18.74
C SER A 271 1.47 20.25 -18.38
N LEU A 272 1.20 20.46 -17.08
CA LEU A 272 0.44 21.61 -16.59
C LEU A 272 1.11 22.94 -16.94
N ASN A 273 2.42 23.05 -16.73
CA ASN A 273 3.17 24.30 -16.96
C ASN A 273 3.34 24.63 -18.45
N THR A 274 3.45 23.60 -19.30
CA THR A 274 3.68 23.77 -20.75
C THR A 274 2.41 23.74 -21.57
N HIS A 275 1.27 23.36 -20.98
CA HIS A 275 0.00 23.07 -21.67
C HIS A 275 0.14 22.06 -22.82
N LYS A 276 1.12 21.15 -22.74
CA LYS A 276 1.36 20.09 -23.72
C LYS A 276 0.96 18.74 -23.15
N VAL A 277 0.66 17.78 -24.03
CA VAL A 277 0.43 16.38 -23.65
C VAL A 277 1.68 15.86 -22.91
N PRO A 278 1.54 15.11 -21.81
CA PRO A 278 2.68 14.58 -21.09
C PRO A 278 3.52 13.66 -21.97
N ASP A 279 4.83 13.93 -21.99
CA ASP A 279 5.79 13.08 -22.69
C ASP A 279 5.96 11.75 -21.93
N LYS A 280 5.85 10.65 -22.68
CA LYS A 280 5.96 9.28 -22.16
C LYS A 280 7.41 8.80 -22.12
N ILE A 281 8.31 9.37 -22.93
CA ILE A 281 9.65 8.83 -23.20
C ILE A 281 10.46 8.64 -21.92
N ALA A 282 10.60 9.69 -21.12
CA ALA A 282 11.38 9.62 -19.87
C ALA A 282 10.81 8.60 -18.86
N PHE A 283 9.49 8.39 -18.86
CA PHE A 283 8.85 7.39 -18.01
C PHE A 283 9.04 5.97 -18.57
N ILE A 284 9.01 5.79 -19.89
CA ILE A 284 9.30 4.52 -20.56
C ILE A 284 10.72 4.07 -20.23
N GLU A 285 11.72 4.93 -20.44
CA GLU A 285 13.12 4.62 -20.13
C GLU A 285 13.33 4.22 -18.66
N LEU A 286 12.62 4.91 -17.75
CA LEU A 286 12.65 4.57 -16.33
C LEU A 286 12.05 3.18 -16.07
N VAL A 287 10.91 2.87 -16.68
CA VAL A 287 10.24 1.57 -16.55
C VAL A 287 11.13 0.47 -17.12
N GLU A 288 11.67 0.63 -18.32
CA GLU A 288 12.53 -0.37 -18.97
C GLU A 288 13.76 -0.68 -18.11
N ARG A 289 14.48 0.35 -17.65
CA ARG A 289 15.60 0.19 -16.73
C ARG A 289 15.23 -0.57 -15.46
N LYS A 290 14.07 -0.27 -14.87
CA LYS A 290 13.60 -0.93 -13.64
C LYS A 290 13.12 -2.35 -13.87
N THR A 291 12.47 -2.64 -15.00
CA THR A 291 11.99 -3.99 -15.34
C THR A 291 13.11 -4.98 -15.59
N GLN A 292 14.29 -4.51 -16.02
CA GLN A 292 15.48 -5.35 -16.18
C GLN A 292 16.07 -5.82 -14.84
N LEU A 293 15.82 -5.08 -13.75
CA LEU A 293 16.29 -5.46 -12.41
C LEU A 293 15.36 -6.51 -11.79
N ARG A 294 15.92 -7.45 -11.01
CA ARG A 294 15.09 -8.36 -10.20
C ARG A 294 14.35 -7.58 -9.11
N ASP A 295 13.06 -7.86 -8.97
CA ASP A 295 12.22 -7.31 -7.90
C ASP A 295 12.75 -7.72 -6.51
N CYS A 296 12.61 -6.83 -5.53
CA CYS A 296 12.99 -7.14 -4.16
C CYS A 296 12.09 -8.23 -3.55
N THR A 297 12.72 -9.33 -3.10
CA THR A 297 12.06 -10.47 -2.42
C THR A 297 11.82 -10.25 -0.93
N LYS A 298 12.17 -9.06 -0.41
CA LYS A 298 11.97 -8.65 0.99
C LYS A 298 12.61 -9.62 1.98
N ASP A 299 11.81 -10.18 2.88
CA ASP A 299 12.18 -11.13 3.95
C ASP A 299 12.14 -12.60 3.50
N THR A 300 11.89 -12.86 2.21
CA THR A 300 12.01 -14.22 1.66
C THR A 300 13.47 -14.62 1.58
N LEU A 301 13.82 -15.73 2.22
CA LEU A 301 15.15 -16.31 2.09
C LEU A 301 15.28 -17.00 0.74
N LEU A 302 16.32 -16.64 0.00
CA LEU A 302 16.73 -17.32 -1.21
C LEU A 302 18.01 -18.10 -0.91
N ILE A 303 17.99 -19.40 -1.20
CA ILE A 303 19.18 -20.25 -1.24
C ILE A 303 19.84 -20.05 -2.60
N ASP A 304 21.16 -19.89 -2.62
CA ASP A 304 21.95 -19.61 -3.83
C ASP A 304 21.49 -18.34 -4.55
N GLY A 305 20.98 -17.37 -3.77
CA GLY A 305 20.57 -16.08 -4.29
C GLY A 305 21.78 -15.25 -4.73
N LEU A 306 21.61 -14.49 -5.81
CA LEU A 306 22.61 -13.51 -6.25
C LEU A 306 22.35 -12.16 -5.57
N TRP A 307 23.35 -11.64 -4.86
CA TRP A 307 23.25 -10.47 -4.00
C TRP A 307 24.37 -9.47 -4.25
N HIS A 308 24.09 -8.20 -3.98
CA HIS A 308 25.11 -7.22 -3.65
C HIS A 308 25.44 -7.31 -2.16
N PHE A 309 26.72 -7.34 -1.80
CA PHE A 309 27.19 -7.34 -0.43
C PHE A 309 28.60 -6.74 -0.36
N MET A 310 29.05 -6.40 0.85
CA MET A 310 30.43 -6.02 1.09
C MET A 310 31.24 -7.27 1.43
N PRO A 311 32.41 -7.54 0.81
CA PRO A 311 33.21 -8.72 1.15
C PRO A 311 33.59 -8.83 2.63
N ARG A 312 33.69 -7.69 3.34
CA ARG A 312 33.96 -7.65 4.79
C ARG A 312 32.72 -7.86 5.67
N ILE A 313 31.52 -7.82 5.10
CA ILE A 313 30.23 -7.98 5.79
C ILE A 313 29.30 -8.80 4.87
N PRO A 314 29.58 -10.09 4.65
CA PRO A 314 28.76 -10.93 3.78
C PRO A 314 27.32 -11.11 4.29
N GLU A 315 27.06 -10.87 5.58
CA GLU A 315 25.72 -10.91 6.17
C GLU A 315 24.82 -9.76 5.69
N PHE A 316 25.41 -8.69 5.13
CA PHE A 316 24.67 -7.54 4.63
C PHE A 316 24.36 -7.68 3.13
N THR A 317 23.40 -8.56 2.82
CA THR A 317 22.93 -8.85 1.47
C THR A 317 21.86 -7.87 0.98
N ILE A 318 21.96 -7.44 -0.28
CA ILE A 318 21.12 -6.42 -0.91
C ILE A 318 20.72 -6.90 -2.31
N CYS A 319 19.43 -6.84 -2.65
CA CYS A 319 18.98 -7.15 -4.02
C CYS A 319 19.26 -6.00 -4.99
N GLU A 320 19.21 -6.26 -6.30
CA GLU A 320 19.46 -5.26 -7.35
C GLU A 320 18.55 -4.03 -7.25
N ASP A 321 17.26 -4.24 -7.00
CA ASP A 321 16.29 -3.14 -6.90
C ASP A 321 16.57 -2.21 -5.69
N CYS A 322 16.96 -2.77 -4.53
CA CYS A 322 17.35 -1.96 -3.38
C CYS A 322 18.74 -1.31 -3.57
N PHE A 323 19.66 -1.98 -4.28
CA PHE A 323 20.97 -1.44 -4.59
C PHE A 323 20.85 -0.20 -5.49
N ASP A 324 20.13 -0.29 -6.62
CA ASP A 324 19.91 0.85 -7.52
C ASP A 324 19.15 2.01 -6.85
N ALA A 325 18.22 1.70 -5.94
CA ALA A 325 17.42 2.74 -5.27
C ALA A 325 18.16 3.47 -4.14
N ILE A 326 19.08 2.81 -3.43
CA ILE A 326 19.62 3.31 -2.15
C ILE A 326 21.14 3.41 -2.17
N VAL A 327 21.84 2.39 -2.66
CA VAL A 327 23.32 2.31 -2.59
C VAL A 327 23.94 3.05 -3.77
N GLU A 328 23.42 2.81 -4.97
CA GLU A 328 23.92 3.38 -6.22
C GLU A 328 23.95 4.93 -6.21
N PRO A 329 22.95 5.67 -5.68
CA PRO A 329 23.04 7.12 -5.54
C PRO A 329 24.23 7.57 -4.67
N GLU A 330 24.55 6.81 -3.61
CA GLU A 330 25.65 7.12 -2.70
C GLU A 330 27.02 6.74 -3.30
N VAL A 331 27.06 5.70 -4.13
CA VAL A 331 28.24 5.37 -4.96
C VAL A 331 28.54 6.52 -5.93
N ARG A 332 27.52 7.08 -6.60
CA ARG A 332 27.70 8.22 -7.52
C ARG A 332 28.15 9.50 -6.80
N ARG A 333 27.85 9.62 -5.51
CA ARG A 333 28.36 10.71 -4.64
C ARG A 333 29.78 10.45 -4.13
N ASN A 334 30.44 9.38 -4.58
CA ASN A 334 31.77 8.96 -4.15
C ASN A 334 31.86 8.72 -2.62
N ASN A 335 30.82 8.16 -2.01
CA ASN A 335 30.90 7.78 -0.59
C ASN A 335 31.77 6.52 -0.41
N ASP A 336 32.79 6.61 0.45
CA ASP A 336 33.76 5.53 0.70
C ASP A 336 33.13 4.21 1.14
N LEU A 337 32.07 4.27 1.96
CA LEU A 337 31.40 3.08 2.47
C LEU A 337 30.56 2.44 1.36
N ALA A 338 29.81 3.23 0.59
CA ALA A 338 29.00 2.73 -0.52
C ALA A 338 29.86 2.13 -1.65
N MET A 339 31.06 2.66 -1.90
CA MET A 339 31.97 2.10 -2.91
C MET A 339 32.55 0.72 -2.56
N ARG A 340 32.40 0.25 -1.31
CA ARG A 340 32.90 -1.07 -0.87
C ARG A 340 31.99 -2.24 -1.22
N PHE A 341 30.80 -1.97 -1.76
CA PHE A 341 29.94 -3.04 -2.29
C PHE A 341 30.49 -3.59 -3.61
N ASN A 342 30.24 -4.88 -3.85
CA ASN A 342 30.38 -5.44 -5.18
C ASN A 342 29.39 -4.77 -6.16
N ARG A 343 29.89 -4.35 -7.32
CA ARG A 343 29.06 -3.72 -8.36
C ARG A 343 28.22 -4.73 -9.14
N THR A 344 28.64 -5.99 -9.14
CA THR A 344 27.93 -7.08 -9.78
C THR A 344 27.35 -7.99 -8.71
N ILE A 345 26.16 -8.51 -8.96
CA ILE A 345 25.55 -9.53 -8.11
C ILE A 345 26.42 -10.78 -8.09
N GLN A 346 26.60 -11.36 -6.91
CA GLN A 346 27.38 -12.57 -6.69
C GLN A 346 26.63 -13.48 -5.72
N PRO A 347 26.82 -14.81 -5.80
CA PRO A 347 26.31 -15.70 -4.77
C PRO A 347 26.95 -15.32 -3.43
N ALA A 348 26.15 -15.13 -2.40
CA ALA A 348 26.69 -15.08 -1.04
C ALA A 348 26.91 -16.52 -0.58
N TYR A 349 28.08 -16.79 -0.01
CA TYR A 349 28.47 -18.13 0.44
C TYR A 349 28.24 -18.28 1.94
N GLY A 350 27.93 -19.49 2.40
CA GLY A 350 27.69 -19.77 3.82
C GLY A 350 26.29 -19.39 4.33
N GLU A 351 25.29 -19.36 3.43
CA GLU A 351 23.96 -18.80 3.74
C GLU A 351 23.06 -19.71 4.57
N GLY A 352 23.40 -20.99 4.78
CA GLY A 352 22.61 -21.94 5.56
C GLY A 352 21.17 -22.05 5.03
N LEU A 353 20.23 -21.39 5.71
CA LEU A 353 18.80 -21.31 5.31
C LEU A 353 18.55 -20.37 4.11
N GLY A 354 19.57 -19.68 3.59
CA GLY A 354 19.47 -18.69 2.51
C GLY A 354 19.48 -17.25 3.03
N SER A 355 19.66 -16.29 2.15
CA SER A 355 19.73 -14.85 2.48
C SER A 355 18.50 -14.08 2.03
N SER A 356 18.22 -12.95 2.67
CA SER A 356 17.16 -12.00 2.29
C SER A 356 17.72 -10.60 2.02
N CYS A 357 16.89 -9.67 1.54
CA CYS A 357 17.36 -8.31 1.26
C CYS A 357 17.37 -7.45 2.54
N GLN A 358 18.53 -7.13 3.11
CA GLN A 358 18.58 -6.36 4.36
C GLN A 358 18.04 -4.93 4.22
N LEU A 359 18.16 -4.31 3.05
CA LEU A 359 17.66 -2.96 2.78
C LEU A 359 16.15 -2.87 2.45
N TYR A 360 15.39 -3.98 2.51
CA TYR A 360 13.93 -3.88 2.43
C TYR A 360 13.37 -3.17 3.70
N SER A 361 13.99 -3.39 4.87
CA SER A 361 13.52 -2.85 6.16
C SER A 361 13.81 -1.36 6.29
N ARG A 362 12.82 -0.60 6.77
CA ARG A 362 12.96 0.85 7.02
C ARG A 362 13.99 1.11 8.11
N ARG A 363 14.01 0.30 9.17
CA ARG A 363 15.05 0.36 10.21
C ARG A 363 16.45 0.18 9.62
N MET A 364 16.67 -0.82 8.78
CA MET A 364 18.00 -1.04 8.18
C MET A 364 18.41 0.06 7.20
N ARG A 365 17.47 0.69 6.49
CA ARG A 365 17.77 1.88 5.69
C ARG A 365 18.31 3.03 6.55
N ARG A 366 17.71 3.27 7.73
CA ARG A 366 18.21 4.29 8.67
C ARG A 366 19.60 3.93 9.23
N VAL A 367 19.82 2.65 9.56
CA VAL A 367 21.12 2.15 10.00
C VAL A 367 22.18 2.37 8.92
N PHE A 368 21.85 2.06 7.67
CA PHE A 368 22.74 2.26 6.52
C PHE A 368 23.04 3.74 6.28
N GLN A 369 22.02 4.60 6.28
CA GLN A 369 22.19 6.04 6.13
C GLN A 369 23.11 6.61 7.22
N ARG A 370 22.88 6.24 8.48
CA ARG A 370 23.76 6.65 9.58
C ARG A 370 25.19 6.15 9.39
N ALA A 371 25.37 4.90 8.96
CA ALA A 371 26.70 4.36 8.72
C ALA A 371 27.44 5.12 7.60
N ILE A 372 26.72 5.57 6.57
CA ILE A 372 27.26 6.42 5.49
C ILE A 372 27.67 7.79 6.03
N GLU A 373 26.82 8.42 6.85
CA GLU A 373 27.07 9.73 7.45
C GLU A 373 28.28 9.70 8.40
N ASP A 374 28.38 8.66 9.23
CA ASP A 374 29.46 8.47 10.21
C ASP A 374 30.72 7.78 9.60
N ASN A 375 30.64 7.32 8.34
CA ASN A 375 31.61 6.44 7.68
C ASN A 375 32.02 5.20 8.53
N ASP A 376 31.08 4.67 9.33
CA ASP A 376 31.34 3.61 10.31
C ASP A 376 30.94 2.22 9.78
N LEU A 377 31.91 1.56 9.13
CA LEU A 377 31.76 0.18 8.68
C LEU A 377 31.50 -0.80 9.83
N ARG A 378 32.08 -0.58 11.01
CA ARG A 378 31.95 -1.49 12.16
C ARG A 378 30.55 -1.43 12.73
N TYR A 379 29.96 -0.24 12.78
CA TYR A 379 28.56 -0.06 13.16
C TYR A 379 27.62 -0.82 12.22
N LEU A 380 27.81 -0.67 10.89
CA LEU A 380 27.00 -1.37 9.90
C LEU A 380 27.14 -2.88 10.04
N ALA A 381 28.38 -3.39 10.16
CA ALA A 381 28.67 -4.81 10.32
C ALA A 381 27.96 -5.41 11.52
N ARG A 382 28.07 -4.74 12.68
CA ARG A 382 27.42 -5.18 13.92
C ARG A 382 25.90 -5.22 13.76
N LYS A 383 25.28 -4.18 13.17
CA LYS A 383 23.82 -4.14 13.00
C LYS A 383 23.29 -5.11 11.95
N ALA A 384 24.03 -5.32 10.86
CA ALA A 384 23.70 -6.35 9.87
C ALA A 384 23.74 -7.75 10.50
N LYS A 385 24.79 -8.05 11.27
CA LYS A 385 24.94 -9.32 11.97
C LYS A 385 23.83 -9.56 13.00
N GLU A 386 23.56 -8.58 13.88
CA GLU A 386 22.48 -8.65 14.87
C GLU A 386 21.13 -8.98 14.21
N ARG A 387 20.81 -8.31 13.09
CA ARG A 387 19.57 -8.54 12.36
C ARG A 387 19.54 -9.93 11.72
N ARG A 388 20.64 -10.35 11.10
CA ARG A 388 20.75 -11.65 10.44
C ARG A 388 20.57 -12.80 11.43
N GLU A 389 21.22 -12.72 12.59
CA GLU A 389 21.06 -13.71 13.67
C GLU A 389 19.60 -13.76 14.16
N ALA A 390 18.95 -12.61 14.30
CA ALA A 390 17.56 -12.55 14.70
C ALA A 390 16.60 -13.12 13.63
N GLU A 391 16.86 -12.85 12.34
CA GLU A 391 16.11 -13.40 11.22
C GLU A 391 16.17 -14.93 11.20
N LEU A 392 17.37 -15.49 11.27
CA LEU A 392 17.59 -16.94 11.30
C LEU A 392 16.89 -17.60 12.49
N ARG A 393 17.07 -17.05 13.70
CA ARG A 393 16.42 -17.55 14.92
C ARG A 393 14.90 -17.55 14.81
N LEU A 394 14.31 -16.47 14.28
CA LEU A 394 12.85 -16.36 14.15
C LEU A 394 12.29 -17.25 13.04
N GLN A 395 13.04 -17.46 11.96
CA GLN A 395 12.63 -18.37 10.89
C GLN A 395 12.70 -19.83 11.32
N GLU A 396 13.73 -20.24 12.05
CA GLU A 396 13.81 -21.58 12.63
C GLU A 396 12.62 -21.83 13.57
N ARG A 397 12.32 -20.86 14.43
CA ARG A 397 11.16 -20.93 15.34
C ARG A 397 9.84 -20.97 14.58
N TYR A 398 9.70 -20.20 13.50
CA TYR A 398 8.53 -20.24 12.61
C TYR A 398 8.37 -21.63 11.96
N GLN A 399 9.45 -22.20 11.44
CA GLN A 399 9.44 -23.51 10.82
C GLN A 399 9.05 -24.62 11.82
N ASP A 400 9.56 -24.57 13.04
CA ASP A 400 9.19 -25.53 14.09
C ASP A 400 7.68 -25.48 14.39
N VAL A 401 7.10 -24.28 14.51
CA VAL A 401 5.66 -24.10 14.71
C VAL A 401 4.87 -24.66 13.52
N ILE A 402 5.29 -24.41 12.28
CA ILE A 402 4.66 -24.95 11.07
C ILE A 402 4.78 -26.49 11.01
N LEU A 403 5.92 -27.06 11.40
CA LEU A 403 6.12 -28.51 11.43
C LEU A 403 5.24 -29.18 12.50
N ARG A 404 5.06 -28.53 13.65
CA ARG A 404 4.10 -28.99 14.68
C ARG A 404 2.66 -28.91 14.16
N ALA A 405 2.29 -27.82 13.49
CA ALA A 405 0.97 -27.67 12.86
C ALA A 405 0.70 -28.79 11.83
N LYS A 406 1.67 -29.06 10.94
CA LYS A 406 1.55 -30.14 9.94
C LYS A 406 1.41 -31.53 10.56
N ARG A 407 2.09 -31.80 11.68
CA ARG A 407 1.96 -33.07 12.42
C ARG A 407 0.54 -33.23 12.99
N LEU A 408 0.04 -32.20 13.67
CA LEU A 408 -1.31 -32.20 14.22
C LEU A 408 -2.40 -32.34 13.14
N SER A 409 -2.22 -31.72 11.98
CA SER A 409 -3.15 -31.90 10.85
C SER A 409 -3.13 -33.32 10.27
N LYS A 410 -1.96 -33.99 10.25
CA LYS A 410 -1.84 -35.37 9.75
C LYS A 410 -2.41 -36.41 10.71
N GLU A 411 -2.25 -36.20 12.01
CA GLU A 411 -2.66 -37.14 13.04
C GLU A 411 -4.18 -37.07 13.33
N GLY A 412 -4.88 -36.04 12.86
CA GLY A 412 -6.32 -35.86 13.09
C GLY A 412 -6.71 -35.63 14.55
N THR A 413 -5.71 -35.43 15.42
CA THR A 413 -5.80 -35.29 16.88
C THR A 413 -5.78 -33.84 17.35
N GLY A 414 -5.64 -32.88 16.44
CA GLY A 414 -5.60 -31.45 16.78
C GLY A 414 -6.92 -30.99 17.39
N THR A 415 -6.89 -30.55 18.64
CA THR A 415 -8.04 -29.85 19.23
C THR A 415 -8.11 -28.42 18.69
N GLY A 416 -9.31 -27.82 18.68
CA GLY A 416 -9.46 -26.41 18.29
C GLY A 416 -8.66 -25.44 19.17
N ASP A 417 -8.21 -25.86 20.36
CA ASP A 417 -7.36 -25.07 21.24
C ASP A 417 -5.87 -25.18 20.88
N ASP A 418 -5.42 -26.32 20.35
CA ASP A 418 -4.05 -26.49 19.82
C ASP A 418 -3.83 -25.57 18.60
N GLU A 419 -4.82 -25.49 17.72
CA GLU A 419 -4.76 -24.61 16.55
C GLU A 419 -4.70 -23.13 16.96
N LYS A 420 -5.51 -22.71 17.95
CA LYS A 420 -5.44 -21.36 18.51
C LYS A 420 -4.08 -21.07 19.13
N ARG A 421 -3.47 -22.03 19.83
CA ARG A 421 -2.15 -21.86 20.45
C ARG A 421 -1.06 -21.67 19.38
N LEU A 422 -1.05 -22.49 18.33
CA LEU A 422 -0.13 -22.35 17.20
C LEU A 422 -0.30 -20.99 16.51
N ASN A 423 -1.54 -20.56 16.27
CA ASN A 423 -1.83 -19.26 15.68
C ASN A 423 -1.32 -18.10 16.57
N ARG A 424 -1.46 -18.20 17.90
CA ARG A 424 -0.88 -17.22 18.83
C ARG A 424 0.65 -17.21 18.78
N GLU A 425 1.29 -18.37 18.67
CA GLU A 425 2.75 -18.46 18.55
C GLU A 425 3.24 -17.83 17.23
N LEU A 426 2.56 -18.10 16.11
CA LEU A 426 2.85 -17.46 14.81
C LEU A 426 2.67 -15.94 14.87
N GLN A 427 1.61 -15.48 15.53
CA GLN A 427 1.35 -14.05 15.70
C GLN A 427 2.44 -13.40 16.55
N ASN A 428 2.83 -14.01 17.68
CA ASN A 428 3.90 -13.52 18.53
C ASN A 428 5.24 -13.42 17.79
N ILE A 429 5.57 -14.40 16.95
CA ILE A 429 6.79 -14.37 16.11
C ILE A 429 6.73 -13.21 15.11
N THR A 430 5.56 -12.99 14.50
CA THR A 430 5.34 -11.91 13.53
C THR A 430 5.45 -10.54 14.20
N ASP A 431 4.84 -10.37 15.37
CA ASP A 431 4.86 -9.12 16.13
C ASP A 431 6.25 -8.82 16.68
N GLU A 432 6.99 -9.84 17.14
CA GLU A 432 8.40 -9.71 17.56
C GLU A 432 9.26 -9.18 16.40
N TRP A 433 9.04 -9.68 15.17
CA TRP A 433 9.76 -9.20 14.00
C TRP A 433 9.39 -7.76 13.64
N LYS A 434 8.10 -7.46 13.49
CA LYS A 434 7.63 -6.12 13.10
C LYS A 434 8.06 -5.05 14.10
N SER A 435 7.86 -5.30 15.40
CA SER A 435 8.11 -4.31 16.45
C SER A 435 9.60 -4.03 16.68
N ARG A 436 10.43 -5.08 16.62
CA ARG A 436 11.86 -4.94 16.93
C ARG A 436 12.72 -4.75 15.71
N TRP A 437 12.36 -5.27 14.54
CA TRP A 437 13.30 -5.38 13.42
C TRP A 437 12.89 -4.61 12.16
N GLU A 438 11.65 -4.13 12.00
CA GLU A 438 11.22 -3.44 10.76
C GLU A 438 11.35 -1.91 10.74
#